data_AF-A0A1I9G4V6-F1
#
_entry.id   AF-A0A1I9G4V6-F1
#
_cell.length_a   1.000
_cell.length_b   1.000
_cell.length_c   1.000
_cell.angle_alpha   90.00
_cell.angle_beta   90.00
_cell.angle_gamma   90.00
#
_symmetry.space_group_name_H-M   'P 1'
#
loop_
_entity.id
_entity.type
_entity.pdbx_description
1 polymer ?
#
loop_
_entity_poly.entity_id
_entity_poly.type
_entity_poly.pdbx_seq_one_letter_code
_entity_poly.pdbx_strand_id
1 'polypeptide(L)'
;MDGEQICSSDESLKSVCAPEEWVVVSSAIGSKGIEIPLCPSHGVLHVRTLKNVFKDATGLKYRNPDTGLDRVLLMDHDETCFIAPTGGWKNKMFTVVRSTKFVRPLGNAKKQVKRSLANKSKAMVDMDSNSDGKMRAASAPEGAC
;
A
#
# COMPACT_ATOMS: atom_id res chain seq x y z
N MET A 1 -28.04 -35.42 51.17
CA MET A 1 -29.33 -34.79 50.82
C MET A 1 -28.99 -33.44 50.25
N ASP A 2 -28.69 -33.53 48.97
CA ASP A 2 -27.85 -32.64 48.20
C ASP A 2 -28.76 -31.60 47.54
N GLY A 3 -28.61 -30.36 47.96
CA GLY A 3 -29.29 -29.22 47.36
C GLY A 3 -28.36 -28.55 46.36
N GLU A 4 -28.18 -29.16 45.19
CA GLU A 4 -27.54 -28.49 44.05
C GLU A 4 -28.47 -27.38 43.52
N GLN A 5 -28.13 -26.14 43.88
CA GLN A 5 -28.72 -24.95 43.32
C GLN A 5 -28.05 -24.68 41.96
N ILE A 6 -28.64 -25.23 40.92
CA ILE A 6 -28.20 -25.02 39.53
C ILE A 6 -28.64 -23.60 39.11
N CYS A 7 -27.68 -22.75 38.76
CA CYS A 7 -27.92 -21.38 38.28
C CYS A 7 -28.86 -21.36 37.07
N SER A 8 -30.05 -20.78 37.27
CA SER A 8 -30.98 -20.45 36.20
C SER A 8 -30.47 -19.33 35.30
N SER A 9 -30.79 -19.46 34.01
CA SER A 9 -30.96 -18.42 32.99
C SER A 9 -29.82 -18.20 31.99
N ASP A 10 -29.44 -19.29 31.30
CA ASP A 10 -28.89 -19.24 29.94
C ASP A 10 -30.04 -18.97 28.93
N GLU A 11 -30.56 -17.74 28.87
CA GLU A 11 -31.59 -17.34 27.88
C GLU A 11 -31.34 -15.97 27.21
N SER A 12 -30.13 -15.40 27.34
CA SER A 12 -29.76 -14.14 26.66
C SER A 12 -28.82 -14.27 25.46
N LEU A 13 -28.57 -15.50 24.96
CA LEU A 13 -27.76 -15.70 23.74
C LEU A 13 -28.60 -15.85 22.45
N LYS A 14 -29.93 -15.61 22.51
CA LYS A 14 -30.88 -15.89 21.39
C LYS A 14 -31.20 -14.69 20.48
N SER A 15 -30.51 -13.56 20.58
CA SER A 15 -30.54 -12.52 19.53
C SER A 15 -29.14 -12.07 19.12
N VAL A 16 -28.28 -13.03 18.81
CA VAL A 16 -27.11 -12.71 17.98
C VAL A 16 -27.66 -12.47 16.57
N CYS A 17 -28.03 -11.23 16.27
CA CYS A 17 -28.47 -10.82 14.96
C CYS A 17 -27.38 -11.20 13.95
N ALA A 18 -27.68 -12.19 13.11
CA ALA A 18 -26.75 -12.59 12.07
C ALA A 18 -26.50 -11.37 11.17
N PRO A 19 -25.24 -11.06 10.83
CA PRO A 19 -24.94 -9.96 9.93
C PRO A 19 -25.55 -10.26 8.56
N GLU A 20 -26.48 -9.41 8.11
CA GLU A 20 -27.11 -9.53 6.79
C GLU A 20 -26.14 -9.22 5.64
N GLU A 21 -25.05 -8.50 5.93
CA GLU A 21 -24.09 -8.06 4.92
C GLU A 21 -22.64 -8.35 5.33
N TRP A 22 -21.86 -8.78 4.33
CA TRP A 22 -20.46 -9.18 4.45
C TRP A 22 -19.60 -8.41 3.47
N VAL A 23 -18.36 -8.15 3.86
CA VAL A 23 -17.33 -7.56 3.00
C VAL A 23 -16.19 -8.54 2.78
N VAL A 24 -15.71 -8.64 1.55
CA VAL A 24 -14.57 -9.50 1.20
C VAL A 24 -13.26 -8.74 1.31
N VAL A 25 -12.40 -9.17 2.22
CA VAL A 25 -11.09 -8.54 2.49
C VAL A 25 -9.96 -9.55 2.25
N SER A 26 -8.94 -9.15 1.51
CA SER A 26 -7.75 -9.93 1.22
C SER A 26 -6.50 -9.30 1.84
N SER A 27 -5.52 -10.14 2.18
CA SER A 27 -4.26 -9.67 2.77
C SER A 27 -3.36 -8.96 1.75
N ALA A 28 -3.45 -9.36 0.49
CA ALA A 28 -2.69 -8.84 -0.64
C ALA A 28 -3.51 -8.96 -1.93
N ILE A 29 -3.16 -8.17 -2.95
CA ILE A 29 -3.77 -8.25 -4.27
C ILE A 29 -3.54 -9.67 -4.84
N GLY A 30 -4.61 -10.35 -5.25
CA GLY A 30 -4.58 -11.71 -5.78
C GLY A 30 -4.61 -12.83 -4.73
N SER A 31 -4.57 -12.50 -3.43
CA SER A 31 -4.75 -13.50 -2.36
C SER A 31 -6.22 -13.84 -2.15
N LYS A 32 -6.49 -15.03 -1.58
CA LYS A 32 -7.84 -15.45 -1.21
C LYS A 32 -8.47 -14.42 -0.26
N GLY A 33 -9.69 -13.98 -0.59
CA GLY A 33 -10.48 -13.10 0.26
C GLY A 33 -11.09 -13.84 1.46
N ILE A 34 -11.35 -13.09 2.52
CA ILE A 34 -12.05 -13.52 3.72
C ILE A 34 -13.29 -12.64 3.86
N GLU A 35 -14.44 -13.25 4.11
CA GLU A 35 -15.66 -12.53 4.40
C GLU A 35 -15.65 -12.05 5.86
N ILE A 36 -15.86 -10.76 6.06
CA ILE A 36 -15.92 -10.12 7.37
C ILE A 36 -17.30 -9.50 7.54
N PRO A 37 -17.98 -9.71 8.67
CA PRO A 37 -19.32 -9.19 8.87
C PRO A 37 -19.32 -7.68 9.08
N LEU A 38 -20.30 -7.02 8.47
CA LEU A 38 -20.57 -5.60 8.71
C LEU A 38 -21.41 -5.40 9.97
N CYS A 39 -21.39 -4.20 10.53
CA CYS A 39 -22.25 -3.82 11.63
C CYS A 39 -23.72 -3.75 11.12
N PRO A 40 -24.65 -4.56 11.66
CA PRO A 40 -26.02 -4.63 11.14
C PRO A 40 -26.79 -3.31 11.22
N SER A 41 -26.49 -2.44 12.19
CA SER A 41 -27.23 -1.19 12.41
C SER A 41 -26.82 -0.07 11.45
N HIS A 42 -25.60 -0.08 10.93
CA HIS A 42 -25.03 1.05 10.18
C HIS A 42 -24.43 0.66 8.83
N GLY A 43 -24.25 -0.63 8.54
CA GLY A 43 -23.58 -1.09 7.32
C GLY A 43 -22.10 -0.68 7.24
N VAL A 44 -21.46 -0.41 8.38
CA VAL A 44 -20.05 -0.03 8.47
C VAL A 44 -19.19 -1.22 8.90
N LEU A 45 -17.91 -1.21 8.52
CA LEU A 45 -16.96 -2.21 8.99
C LEU A 45 -16.18 -1.66 10.19
N HIS A 46 -16.38 -2.21 11.38
CA HIS A 46 -15.59 -1.83 12.55
C HIS A 46 -14.11 -2.22 12.40
N VAL A 47 -13.21 -1.30 12.73
CA VAL A 47 -11.75 -1.53 12.74
C VAL A 47 -11.40 -2.66 13.71
N ARG A 48 -12.12 -2.78 14.83
CA ARG A 48 -11.95 -3.88 15.79
C ARG A 48 -12.17 -5.25 15.14
N THR A 49 -13.24 -5.39 14.34
CA THR A 49 -13.54 -6.62 13.60
C THR A 49 -12.46 -6.91 12.57
N LEU A 50 -12.01 -5.89 11.83
CA LEU A 50 -10.91 -6.03 10.88
C LEU A 50 -9.61 -6.48 11.56
N LYS A 51 -9.24 -5.86 12.68
CA LYS A 51 -8.00 -6.16 13.43
C LYS A 51 -8.01 -7.53 14.09
N ASN A 52 -9.19 -8.11 14.37
CA ASN A 52 -9.29 -9.49 14.83
C ASN A 52 -8.79 -10.50 13.78
N VAL A 53 -8.99 -10.20 12.50
CA VAL A 53 -8.51 -11.04 11.38
C VAL A 53 -7.11 -10.61 10.93
N PHE A 54 -6.90 -9.30 10.78
CA PHE A 54 -5.67 -8.70 10.28
C PHE A 54 -5.07 -7.76 11.33
N LYS A 55 -4.28 -8.32 12.24
CA LYS A 55 -3.70 -7.58 13.39
C LYS A 55 -2.92 -6.33 12.99
N ASP A 56 -2.25 -6.36 11.84
CA ASP A 56 -1.42 -5.25 11.32
C ASP A 56 -2.17 -4.32 10.35
N ALA A 57 -3.49 -4.45 10.23
CA ALA A 57 -4.29 -3.59 9.37
C ALA A 57 -4.34 -2.16 9.91
N THR A 58 -3.94 -1.23 9.06
CA THR A 58 -4.05 0.21 9.30
C THR A 58 -5.05 0.89 8.39
N GLY A 59 -5.44 0.24 7.30
CA GLY A 59 -6.48 0.73 6.42
C GLY A 59 -6.96 -0.33 5.45
N LEU A 60 -7.87 0.09 4.58
CA LEU A 60 -8.36 -0.72 3.47
C LEU A 60 -8.26 0.06 2.18
N LYS A 61 -8.00 -0.65 1.08
CA LYS A 61 -8.11 -0.11 -0.27
C LYS A 61 -8.86 -1.06 -1.17
N TYR A 62 -9.45 -0.57 -2.25
CA TYR A 62 -10.05 -1.41 -3.29
C TYR A 62 -9.70 -0.83 -4.65
N ARG A 63 -9.74 -1.67 -5.69
CA ARG A 63 -9.58 -1.18 -7.06
C ARG A 63 -10.89 -0.59 -7.55
N ASN A 64 -10.87 0.66 -7.98
CA ASN A 64 -12.02 1.27 -8.61
C ASN A 64 -12.21 0.70 -10.02
N PRO A 65 -13.37 0.08 -10.34
CA PRO A 65 -13.60 -0.45 -11.68
C PRO A 65 -13.63 0.64 -12.76
N ASP A 66 -14.12 1.85 -12.44
CA ASP A 66 -14.28 2.92 -13.44
C ASP A 66 -12.95 3.53 -13.89
N THR A 67 -12.01 3.71 -12.95
CA THR A 67 -10.72 4.37 -13.21
C THR A 67 -9.53 3.41 -13.25
N GLY A 68 -9.71 2.15 -12.82
CA GLY A 68 -8.63 1.17 -12.67
C GLY A 68 -7.64 1.45 -11.53
N LEU A 69 -7.81 2.54 -10.78
CA LEU A 69 -6.92 2.97 -9.71
C LEU A 69 -7.31 2.37 -8.35
N ASP A 70 -6.31 2.17 -7.49
CA ASP A 70 -6.55 1.80 -6.10
C ASP A 70 -7.09 3.02 -5.32
N ARG A 71 -8.26 2.87 -4.69
CA ARG A 71 -8.87 3.86 -3.80
C ARG A 71 -8.75 3.39 -2.35
N VAL A 72 -8.26 4.27 -1.49
CA VAL A 72 -8.25 4.04 -0.03
C VAL A 72 -9.66 4.28 0.51
N LEU A 73 -10.06 3.47 1.48
CA LEU A 73 -11.36 3.57 2.12
C LEU A 73 -11.33 4.59 3.25
N LEU A 74 -12.37 5.42 3.32
CA LEU A 74 -12.50 6.44 4.36
C LEU A 74 -12.86 5.79 5.70
N MET A 75 -12.27 6.32 6.77
CA MET A 75 -12.64 6.00 8.14
C MET A 75 -13.51 7.12 8.71
N ASP A 76 -14.34 6.78 9.68
CA ASP A 76 -15.08 7.77 10.45
C ASP A 76 -14.13 8.68 11.26
N HIS A 77 -14.65 9.82 11.73
CA HIS A 77 -13.90 10.83 12.49
C HIS A 77 -13.16 10.23 13.69
N ASP A 78 -13.78 9.26 14.38
CA ASP A 78 -13.20 8.62 15.56
C ASP A 78 -12.29 7.42 15.21
N GLU A 79 -12.05 7.15 13.92
CA GLU A 79 -11.23 6.05 13.41
C GLU A 79 -11.68 4.66 13.90
N THR A 80 -12.96 4.51 14.27
CA THR A 80 -13.52 3.28 14.82
C THR A 80 -14.09 2.34 13.76
N CYS A 81 -14.51 2.88 12.62
CA CYS A 81 -15.13 2.14 11.54
C CYS A 81 -14.75 2.69 10.15
N PHE A 82 -14.84 1.83 9.14
CA PHE A 82 -14.74 2.20 7.75
C PHE A 82 -16.13 2.48 7.18
N ILE A 83 -16.24 3.61 6.49
CA ILE A 83 -17.46 4.04 5.82
C ILE A 83 -17.56 3.32 4.47
N ALA A 84 -18.77 2.88 4.12
CA ALA A 84 -19.02 2.23 2.84
C ALA A 84 -18.58 3.13 1.67
N PRO A 85 -17.89 2.60 0.65
CA PRO A 85 -17.54 3.40 -0.52
C PRO A 85 -18.79 3.67 -1.36
N THR A 86 -18.70 4.62 -2.30
CA THR A 86 -19.77 4.84 -3.29
C THR A 86 -20.08 3.54 -4.03
N GLY A 87 -21.36 3.14 -4.03
CA GLY A 87 -21.83 1.86 -4.58
C GLY A 87 -21.81 0.68 -3.60
N GLY A 88 -21.44 0.90 -2.33
CA GLY A 88 -21.51 -0.11 -1.28
C GLY A 88 -20.37 -1.14 -1.28
N TRP A 89 -20.51 -2.18 -0.47
CA TRP A 89 -19.49 -3.21 -0.24
C TRP A 89 -19.54 -4.37 -1.25
N LYS A 90 -20.72 -4.63 -1.78
CA LYS A 90 -21.00 -5.77 -2.66
C LYS A 90 -20.16 -5.70 -3.95
N ASN A 91 -19.77 -6.86 -4.45
CA ASN A 91 -18.99 -7.03 -5.69
C ASN A 91 -17.63 -6.30 -5.69
N LYS A 92 -17.08 -5.96 -4.51
CA LYS A 92 -15.74 -5.38 -4.36
C LYS A 92 -14.89 -6.29 -3.47
N MET A 93 -13.62 -6.42 -3.83
CA MET A 93 -12.61 -7.03 -2.98
C MET A 93 -11.70 -5.93 -2.44
N PHE A 94 -11.61 -5.85 -1.12
CA PHE A 94 -10.75 -4.91 -0.43
C PHE A 94 -9.42 -5.57 -0.08
N THR A 95 -8.34 -4.81 -0.08
CA THR A 95 -7.02 -5.26 0.33
C THR A 95 -6.58 -4.48 1.55
N VAL A 96 -6.02 -5.19 2.53
CA VAL A 96 -5.48 -4.60 3.75
C VAL A 96 -4.28 -3.70 3.42
N VAL A 97 -4.36 -2.46 3.90
CA VAL A 97 -3.20 -1.55 3.99
C VAL A 97 -2.54 -1.80 5.33
N ARG A 98 -1.24 -2.07 5.31
CA ARG A 98 -0.42 -2.25 6.51
C ARG A 98 0.54 -1.09 6.62
N SER A 99 0.77 -0.58 7.83
CA SER A 99 1.86 0.35 8.06
C SER A 99 3.18 -0.36 7.82
N THR A 100 3.83 -0.03 6.72
CA THR A 100 5.23 -0.40 6.53
C THR A 100 6.03 0.40 7.55
N LYS A 101 6.33 -0.18 8.71
CA LYS A 101 7.52 0.26 9.43
C LYS A 101 8.64 0.13 8.42
N PHE A 102 9.19 1.26 7.99
CA PHE A 102 10.35 1.29 7.10
C PHE A 102 11.51 0.56 7.81
N VAL A 103 11.53 -0.76 7.74
CA VAL A 103 12.80 -1.43 7.54
C VAL A 103 13.14 -1.02 6.12
N ARG A 104 14.04 -0.03 5.98
CA ARG A 104 14.61 0.32 4.67
C ARG A 104 14.78 -0.99 3.90
N PRO A 105 14.27 -1.13 2.68
CA PRO A 105 14.75 -2.20 1.82
C PRO A 105 16.27 -2.13 1.93
N LEU A 106 16.94 -3.22 2.32
CA LEU A 106 18.39 -3.29 2.30
C LEU A 106 18.77 -2.88 0.89
N GLY A 107 19.11 -1.59 0.75
CA GLY A 107 19.24 -0.93 -0.52
C GLY A 107 20.31 -1.71 -1.23
N ASN A 108 19.91 -2.31 -2.34
CA ASN A 108 20.72 -3.00 -3.31
C ASN A 108 22.18 -2.60 -3.12
N ALA A 109 22.99 -3.49 -2.53
CA ALA A 109 24.44 -3.33 -2.45
C ALA A 109 25.02 -3.48 -3.87
N LYS A 110 24.62 -2.61 -4.79
CA LYS A 110 25.35 -2.35 -6.01
C LYS A 110 26.50 -1.46 -5.58
N LYS A 111 27.67 -2.10 -5.45
CA LYS A 111 29.01 -1.50 -5.39
C LYS A 111 28.99 -0.04 -5.86
N GLN A 112 28.92 0.91 -4.92
CA GLN A 112 29.27 2.28 -5.22
C GLN A 112 30.77 2.30 -5.48
N VAL A 113 31.12 2.40 -6.76
CA VAL A 113 32.45 2.80 -7.20
C VAL A 113 32.70 4.19 -6.62
N LYS A 114 33.72 4.25 -5.76
CA LYS A 114 34.31 5.45 -5.14
C LYS A 114 34.30 6.65 -6.10
N ARG A 115 33.59 7.72 -5.72
CA ARG A 115 33.97 9.09 -6.10
C ARG A 115 33.92 9.97 -4.85
N SER A 116 35.03 9.93 -4.12
CA SER A 116 35.34 10.93 -3.10
C SER A 116 35.97 12.12 -3.80
N LEU A 117 35.19 13.16 -4.11
CA LEU A 117 35.74 14.49 -4.35
C LEU A 117 35.97 15.14 -2.98
N ALA A 118 37.19 15.00 -2.47
CA ALA A 118 37.67 15.80 -1.36
C ALA A 118 38.34 17.05 -1.94
N ASN A 119 37.80 18.22 -1.58
CA ASN A 119 38.43 19.51 -1.79
C ASN A 119 39.87 19.49 -1.25
N LYS A 120 40.85 19.80 -2.09
CA LYS A 120 42.13 20.31 -1.63
C LYS A 120 42.74 21.25 -2.67
N SER A 121 43.00 22.45 -2.21
CA SER A 121 43.50 23.61 -2.92
C SER A 121 44.90 23.43 -3.54
N LYS A 122 45.17 24.30 -4.53
CA LYS A 122 46.44 25.04 -4.72
C LYS A 122 47.61 24.27 -5.36
N ALA A 123 47.88 24.57 -6.63
CA ALA A 123 49.17 25.04 -7.17
C ALA A 123 49.26 24.88 -8.70
N MET A 124 49.27 26.02 -9.41
CA MET A 124 50.15 26.41 -10.53
C MET A 124 51.08 25.34 -11.14
N VAL A 125 51.05 25.16 -12.47
CA VAL A 125 52.13 25.47 -13.44
C VAL A 125 51.66 25.14 -14.88
N ASP A 126 51.81 26.12 -15.77
CA ASP A 126 51.74 26.03 -17.24
C ASP A 126 52.72 24.99 -17.80
N MET A 127 52.42 24.43 -18.98
CA MET A 127 53.41 24.14 -20.05
C MET A 127 52.70 23.64 -21.33
N ASP A 128 52.72 24.48 -22.37
CA ASP A 128 52.38 24.22 -23.77
C ASP A 128 53.21 23.09 -24.40
N SER A 129 52.64 22.38 -25.40
CA SER A 129 53.32 22.14 -26.70
C SER A 129 52.45 21.40 -27.72
N ASN A 130 52.25 22.13 -28.82
CA ASN A 130 51.74 21.80 -30.15
C ASN A 130 52.50 20.67 -30.88
N SER A 131 51.82 19.86 -31.70
CA SER A 131 52.37 19.47 -33.02
C SER A 131 51.29 18.99 -34.01
N ASP A 132 51.54 19.44 -35.23
CA ASP A 132 50.77 19.46 -36.48
C ASP A 132 50.70 18.10 -37.20
N GLY A 133 49.65 17.86 -38.01
CA GLY A 133 49.47 16.57 -38.69
C GLY A 133 48.36 16.45 -39.74
N LYS A 134 48.34 17.35 -40.74
CA LYS A 134 48.16 17.04 -42.19
C LYS A 134 46.81 16.49 -42.74
N MET A 135 46.08 17.41 -43.39
CA MET A 135 45.47 17.38 -44.75
C MET A 135 44.58 16.19 -45.22
N ARG A 136 43.33 16.49 -45.63
CA ARG A 136 42.92 16.62 -47.06
C ARG A 136 41.43 17.02 -47.23
N ALA A 137 41.23 17.94 -48.19
CA ALA A 137 39.98 18.52 -48.72
C ALA A 137 39.26 17.53 -49.68
N ALA A 138 38.09 17.75 -50.30
CA ALA A 138 37.20 18.88 -50.53
C ALA A 138 35.83 18.35 -51.08
N SER A 139 34.77 19.17 -50.96
CA SER A 139 33.63 19.39 -51.92
C SER A 139 32.69 18.21 -52.27
N ALA A 140 31.36 18.32 -52.43
CA ALA A 140 30.40 19.43 -52.64
C ALA A 140 28.97 18.98 -52.23
N PRO A 141 27.96 19.88 -52.11
CA PRO A 141 26.56 19.52 -51.86
C PRO A 141 25.68 19.65 -53.11
N GLU A 142 24.79 18.68 -53.35
CA GLU A 142 23.65 18.81 -54.27
C GLU A 142 22.42 18.12 -53.66
N GLY A 143 21.27 18.80 -53.72
CA GLY A 143 19.99 18.27 -53.23
C GLY A 143 18.94 19.35 -53.05
N ALA A 144 18.48 19.94 -54.16
CA ALA A 144 17.24 20.71 -54.23
C ALA A 144 16.18 19.89 -54.99
N CYS A 145 14.96 19.88 -54.48
CA CYS A 145 13.72 19.61 -55.21
C CYS A 145 12.86 20.87 -55.10
#